data_AF-A0A1E4E6I6-F1
#
_entry.id   AF-A0A1E4E6I6-F1
#
_cell.length_a   1.000
_cell.length_b   1.000
_cell.length_c   1.000
_cell.angle_alpha   90.00
_cell.angle_beta   90.00
_cell.angle_gamma   90.00
#
_symmetry.space_group_name_H-M   'P 1'
#
loop_
_entity.id
_entity.type
_entity.pdbx_description
1 polymer ?
#
loop_
_entity_poly.entity_id
_entity_poly.type
_entity_poly.pdbx_seq_one_letter_code
_entity_poly.pdbx_strand_id
1 'polypeptide(L)'
;MIKYIPVILMGILLVSCGKKTVPAKTEEPAKPAVVKPIKTPVPKVITVNDNAARKSAEGRLYYDLEGKRYWKNKKDGKYYLYHKGMFENKDFQKR
;
A
#
# COMPACT_ATOMS: atom_id res chain seq x y z
N MET A 1 46.04 8.60 34.01
CA MET A 1 45.12 9.55 34.68
C MET A 1 44.84 10.63 33.66
N ILE A 2 43.66 10.76 33.08
CA ILE A 2 42.53 11.51 33.66
C ILE A 2 41.24 10.98 32.98
N LYS A 3 40.39 10.34 33.79
CA LYS A 3 38.97 10.12 33.52
C LYS A 3 38.25 11.45 33.80
N TYR A 4 37.05 11.63 33.25
CA TYR A 4 36.09 12.73 33.50
C TYR A 4 36.17 13.96 32.58
N ILE A 5 35.79 13.79 31.30
CA ILE A 5 35.16 14.86 30.50
C ILE A 5 33.81 14.41 29.86
N PRO A 6 33.03 13.42 30.36
CA PRO A 6 31.67 13.20 29.84
C PRO A 6 30.64 13.88 30.76
N VAL A 7 30.65 15.21 30.92
CA VAL A 7 29.63 15.89 31.77
C VAL A 7 29.16 17.26 31.23
N ILE A 8 29.83 17.89 30.26
CA ILE A 8 29.48 19.28 29.86
C ILE A 8 29.25 19.36 28.35
N LEU A 9 28.15 18.76 27.87
CA LEU A 9 27.43 19.26 26.68
C LEU A 9 26.07 18.58 26.48
N MET A 10 25.42 18.20 27.60
CA MET A 10 24.01 17.85 27.62
C MET A 10 23.26 19.08 28.10
N GLY A 11 22.69 19.83 27.16
CA GLY A 11 21.90 21.03 27.44
C GLY A 11 22.09 22.06 26.33
N ILE A 12 21.01 22.72 25.93
CA ILE A 12 20.94 23.76 24.90
C ILE A 12 20.72 23.23 23.48
N LEU A 13 19.56 22.62 23.17
CA LEU A 13 18.90 22.75 21.86
C LEU A 13 17.36 22.62 21.96
N LEU A 14 16.74 23.16 23.01
CA LEU A 14 15.29 23.37 23.07
C LEU A 14 14.97 24.87 22.95
N VAL A 15 15.12 25.41 21.75
CA VAL A 15 14.51 26.70 21.38
C VAL A 15 14.05 26.60 19.91
N SER A 16 12.87 26.01 19.70
CA SER A 16 12.14 26.19 18.44
C SER A 16 10.90 27.04 18.71
N CYS A 17 10.81 28.13 17.96
CA CYS A 17 9.94 29.28 18.15
C CYS A 17 8.43 28.96 18.08
N GLY A 18 7.69 29.27 19.15
CA GLY A 18 6.24 29.52 19.08
C GLY A 18 5.97 30.97 18.69
N LYS A 19 5.78 31.25 17.38
CA LYS A 19 5.37 32.57 16.89
C LYS A 19 3.84 32.69 16.82
N LYS A 20 3.34 33.55 17.73
CA LYS A 20 2.17 34.45 17.72
C LYS A 20 0.92 34.14 16.88
N THR A 21 -0.18 34.29 17.60
CA THR A 21 -1.59 34.47 17.23
C THR A 21 -1.86 35.55 16.18
N VAL A 22 -2.92 35.33 15.38
CA VAL A 22 -3.64 36.37 14.64
C VAL A 22 -5.13 36.27 14.99
N PRO A 23 -5.83 37.37 15.34
CA PRO A 23 -7.26 37.36 15.59
C PRO A 23 -8.09 37.64 14.32
N ALA A 24 -9.24 36.94 14.25
CA ALA A 24 -10.48 37.24 13.54
C ALA A 24 -10.46 37.64 12.04
N LYS A 25 -10.95 36.71 11.18
CA LYS A 25 -12.01 37.04 10.21
C LYS A 25 -12.89 35.82 9.96
N THR A 26 -14.19 36.05 10.16
CA THR A 26 -15.33 35.17 9.85
C THR A 26 -15.26 34.62 8.43
N GLU A 27 -15.29 33.29 8.32
CA GLU A 27 -15.95 32.55 7.24
C GLU A 27 -16.29 31.17 7.82
N GLU A 28 -17.57 30.85 7.83
CA GLU A 28 -18.12 29.58 8.27
C GLU A 28 -17.47 28.45 7.45
N PRO A 29 -16.80 27.45 8.07
CA PRO A 29 -16.22 26.37 7.31
C PRO A 29 -17.35 25.52 6.75
N ALA A 30 -17.66 25.70 5.47
CA ALA A 30 -18.44 24.75 4.71
C ALA A 30 -17.82 23.37 4.92
N LYS A 31 -18.59 22.49 5.58
CA LYS A 31 -18.18 21.11 5.86
C LYS A 31 -17.61 20.51 4.56
N PRO A 32 -16.42 19.89 4.57
CA PRO A 32 -15.91 19.24 3.38
C PRO A 32 -16.94 18.22 2.92
N ALA A 33 -17.47 18.40 1.72
CA ALA A 33 -18.37 17.45 1.10
C ALA A 33 -17.63 16.12 1.04
N VAL A 34 -18.13 15.13 1.79
CA VAL A 34 -17.60 13.76 1.77
C VAL A 34 -17.85 13.21 0.37
N VAL A 35 -16.86 13.33 -0.50
CA VAL A 35 -16.87 12.70 -1.82
C VAL A 35 -16.90 11.20 -1.56
N LYS A 36 -18.04 10.58 -1.81
CA LYS A 36 -18.16 9.12 -1.71
C LYS A 36 -17.15 8.50 -2.67
N PRO A 37 -16.29 7.57 -2.21
CA PRO A 37 -15.33 6.93 -3.10
C PRO A 37 -16.10 6.20 -4.20
N ILE A 38 -15.81 6.56 -5.45
CA ILE A 38 -16.35 5.90 -6.63
C ILE A 38 -15.78 4.48 -6.61
N LYS A 39 -16.65 3.49 -6.44
CA LYS A 39 -16.26 2.08 -6.47
C LYS A 39 -15.96 1.70 -7.91
N THR A 40 -14.69 1.57 -8.25
CA THR A 40 -14.27 1.01 -9.54
C THR A 40 -14.74 -0.44 -9.62
N PRO A 41 -15.33 -0.87 -10.75
CA PRO A 41 -15.73 -2.26 -10.91
C PRO A 41 -14.48 -3.14 -10.92
N VAL A 42 -14.52 -4.21 -10.12
CA VAL A 42 -13.40 -5.15 -10.01
C VAL A 42 -13.41 -6.08 -11.22
N PRO A 43 -12.35 -6.09 -12.05
CA PRO A 43 -12.29 -7.02 -13.16
C PRO A 43 -12.13 -8.45 -12.64
N LYS A 44 -12.84 -9.42 -13.26
CA LYS A 44 -12.63 -10.85 -12.94
C LYS A 44 -11.35 -11.39 -13.58
N VAL A 45 -10.98 -10.83 -14.73
CA VAL A 45 -9.84 -11.26 -15.55
C VAL A 45 -9.08 -10.03 -16.00
N ILE A 46 -7.76 -10.10 -15.92
CA ILE A 46 -6.85 -9.06 -16.39
C ILE A 46 -5.74 -9.71 -17.23
N THR A 47 -5.20 -8.93 -18.16
CA THR A 47 -3.99 -9.27 -18.89
C THR A 47 -2.87 -8.41 -18.34
N VAL A 48 -1.82 -9.05 -17.81
CA VAL A 48 -0.67 -8.38 -17.20
C VAL A 48 0.59 -9.00 -17.78
N ASN A 49 1.63 -8.19 -17.90
CA ASN A 49 2.95 -8.69 -18.28
C ASN A 49 3.53 -9.53 -17.13
N ASP A 50 4.04 -10.73 -17.44
CA ASP A 50 4.66 -11.63 -16.47
C ASP A 50 5.79 -10.97 -15.66
N ASN A 51 6.49 -9.99 -16.25
CA ASN A 51 7.55 -9.24 -15.57
C ASN A 51 7.03 -8.36 -14.41
N ALA A 52 5.77 -7.94 -14.48
CA ALA A 52 5.12 -7.18 -13.40
C ALA A 52 4.47 -8.11 -12.35
N ALA A 53 4.40 -9.41 -12.63
CA ALA A 53 3.82 -10.38 -11.71
C ALA A 53 4.85 -10.86 -10.69
N ARG A 54 4.33 -11.22 -9.51
CA ARG A 54 5.10 -11.81 -8.43
C ARG A 54 5.03 -13.33 -8.51
N LYS A 55 6.04 -13.99 -7.96
CA LYS A 55 6.11 -15.46 -7.90
C LYS A 55 5.88 -15.92 -6.46
N SER A 56 4.99 -16.90 -6.27
CA SER A 56 4.78 -17.54 -4.96
C SER A 56 5.93 -18.46 -4.60
N ALA A 57 5.99 -18.92 -3.34
CA ALA A 57 6.97 -19.90 -2.91
C ALA A 57 6.90 -21.20 -3.74
N GLU A 58 5.70 -21.59 -4.20
CA GLU A 58 5.50 -22.76 -5.06
C GLU A 58 5.90 -22.50 -6.52
N GLY A 59 6.21 -21.25 -6.89
CA GLY A 59 6.60 -20.86 -8.23
C GLY A 59 5.46 -20.39 -9.13
N ARG A 60 4.26 -20.21 -8.60
CA ARG A 60 3.08 -19.74 -9.35
C ARG A 60 3.10 -18.22 -9.49
N LEU A 61 2.74 -17.70 -10.66
CA LEU A 61 2.67 -16.27 -10.90
C LEU A 61 1.33 -15.70 -10.41
N TYR A 62 1.40 -14.58 -9.69
CA TYR A 62 0.25 -13.83 -9.22
C TYR A 62 0.49 -12.33 -9.34
N TYR A 63 -0.59 -11.56 -9.41
CA TYR A 63 -0.57 -10.10 -9.46
C TYR A 63 -1.54 -9.55 -8.41
N ASP A 64 -1.08 -8.58 -7.61
CA ASP A 64 -1.91 -7.93 -6.61
C ASP A 64 -2.36 -6.56 -7.16
N LEU A 65 -3.67 -6.37 -7.30
CA LEU A 65 -4.29 -5.12 -7.74
C LEU A 65 -5.27 -4.65 -6.68
N GLU A 66 -4.99 -3.49 -6.06
CA GLU A 66 -5.83 -2.90 -5.00
C GLU A 66 -6.15 -3.88 -3.85
N GLY A 67 -5.16 -4.65 -3.41
CA GLY A 67 -5.33 -5.65 -2.35
C GLY A 67 -6.05 -6.93 -2.78
N LYS A 68 -6.38 -7.09 -4.07
CA LYS A 68 -6.98 -8.30 -4.64
C LYS A 68 -5.93 -9.07 -5.41
N ARG A 69 -5.84 -10.37 -5.15
CA ARG A 69 -4.86 -11.25 -5.79
C ARG A 69 -5.45 -11.93 -7.01
N TYR A 70 -4.71 -11.86 -8.11
CA TYR A 70 -5.03 -12.54 -9.35
C TYR A 70 -3.98 -13.61 -9.62
N TRP A 71 -4.41 -14.82 -9.96
CA TRP A 71 -3.50 -15.92 -10.29
C TRP A 71 -3.43 -16.12 -11.79
N LYS A 72 -2.21 -16.37 -12.29
CA LYS A 72 -2.00 -16.69 -13.69
C LYS A 72 -2.59 -18.08 -14.00
N ASN A 73 -3.44 -18.13 -15.00
CA ASN A 73 -3.92 -19.35 -15.62
C ASN A 73 -2.90 -19.80 -16.68
N LYS A 74 -2.56 -21.09 -16.68
CA LYS A 74 -1.57 -21.68 -17.59
C LYS A 74 -2.09 -21.96 -19.00
N LYS A 75 -3.40 -22.09 -19.16
CA LYS A 75 -4.04 -22.43 -20.43
C LYS A 75 -4.07 -21.24 -21.39
N ASP A 76 -4.42 -20.07 -20.87
CA ASP A 76 -4.58 -18.83 -21.67
C ASP A 76 -3.59 -17.73 -21.28
N GLY A 77 -2.82 -17.89 -20.20
CA GLY A 77 -1.82 -16.93 -19.75
C GLY A 77 -2.40 -15.70 -19.04
N LYS A 78 -3.72 -15.62 -18.86
CA LYS A 78 -4.38 -14.47 -18.22
C LYS A 78 -4.40 -14.61 -16.70
N TYR A 79 -4.67 -13.51 -16.03
CA TYR A 79 -4.71 -13.43 -14.58
C TYR A 79 -6.15 -13.33 -14.12
N TYR A 80 -6.58 -14.28 -13.30
CA TYR A 80 -7.95 -14.41 -12.82
C TYR A 80 -8.03 -14.07 -11.34
N LEU A 81 -9.08 -13.34 -10.94
CA LEU A 81 -9.32 -13.00 -9.55
C LEU A 81 -9.46 -14.27 -8.71
N TYR A 82 -8.72 -14.31 -7.60
CA TYR A 82 -8.70 -15.45 -6.70
C TYR A 82 -10.11 -15.83 -6.22
N HIS A 83 -10.40 -17.12 -6.28
CA HIS A 83 -11.55 -17.76 -5.65
C HIS A 83 -11.16 -19.16 -5.19
N LYS A 84 -11.87 -19.70 -4.18
CA LYS A 84 -11.50 -20.95 -3.50
C LYS A 84 -11.31 -22.15 -4.44
N GLY A 85 -12.14 -22.27 -5.47
CA GLY A 85 -12.09 -23.37 -6.45
C GLY A 85 -10.90 -23.33 -7.42
N MET A 86 -10.09 -22.27 -7.44
CA MET A 86 -8.90 -22.22 -8.31
C MET A 86 -7.93 -23.36 -8.06
N PHE A 87 -7.74 -23.78 -6.79
CA PHE A 87 -6.75 -24.79 -6.47
C PHE A 87 -7.13 -26.20 -6.92
N GLU A 88 -8.42 -26.44 -7.17
CA GLU A 88 -8.92 -27.70 -7.73
C GLU A 88 -8.78 -27.74 -9.25
N ASN A 89 -8.67 -26.56 -9.89
CA ASN A 89 -8.49 -26.46 -11.33
C ASN A 89 -7.00 -26.62 -11.71
N LYS A 90 -6.72 -27.65 -12.53
CA LYS A 90 -5.40 -27.97 -13.08
C LYS A 90 -4.74 -26.79 -13.80
N ASP A 91 -5.52 -25.87 -14.35
CA ASP A 91 -5.04 -24.67 -15.04
C ASP A 91 -4.32 -23.68 -14.12
N PHE A 92 -4.56 -23.74 -12.80
CA PHE A 92 -3.93 -22.88 -11.78
C PHE A 92 -2.98 -23.65 -10.84
N GLN A 93 -2.94 -24.98 -10.94
CA GLN A 93 -2.03 -25.81 -10.14
C GLN A 93 -0.59 -25.66 -10.61
N LYS A 94 0.38 -26.02 -9.76
CA LYS A 94 1.80 -26.16 -10.18
C LYS A 94 1.92 -27.35 -11.15
N ARG A 95 2.86 -27.29 -12.10
CA ARG A 95 3.16 -28.41 -13.00
C ARG A 95 4.06 -29.37 -12.24
#